data_AF-A0A9D9C6Q3-F1
#
_entry.id   AF-A0A9D9C6Q3-F1
#
_cell.length_a   1.000
_cell.length_b   1.000
_cell.length_c   1.000
_cell.angle_alpha   90.00
_cell.angle_beta   90.00
_cell.angle_gamma   90.00
#
_symmetry.space_group_name_H-M   'P 1'
#
loop_
_entity.id
_entity.type
_entity.pdbx_description
1 polymer ?
#
loop_
_entity_poly.entity_id
_entity_poly.type
_entity_poly.pdbx_seq_one_letter_code
_entity_poly.pdbx_strand_id
1 'polypeptide(L)'
;MKQTLIACLLFIAAGAAQGKQIVWEQPTTEFSTSYGDGFFNLALDITKVELKKNETLVYVTVSQRSDFDSFWFQFASGSYLKADGKQYAITSADGIQLDTHQRTGPDGTSDVVLHFEPLPLSTKSFDFSEGDFDGAWTITGIKPVEERWRQLLPSYWRDAEGDWKIAFLEDQAIYDCRFWRYKKLDINQKTGEAEMLLTDGTDDLKVV
;
A
#
# COMPACT_ATOMS: atom_id res chain seq x y z
N MET A 1 61.15 -2.19 25.94
CA MET A 1 59.75 -1.72 25.94
C MET A 1 59.32 -1.54 24.50
N LYS A 2 58.18 -2.15 24.15
CA LYS A 2 57.66 -2.34 22.78
C LYS A 2 57.24 -1.00 22.16
N GLN A 3 57.67 -0.71 20.93
CA GLN A 3 57.04 0.29 20.08
C GLN A 3 56.23 -0.46 19.03
N THR A 4 54.91 -0.39 19.13
CA THR A 4 53.98 -0.96 18.15
C THR A 4 53.40 0.21 17.39
N LEU A 5 53.76 0.36 16.11
CA LEU A 5 53.08 1.30 15.21
C LEU A 5 51.67 0.77 14.96
N ILE A 6 50.67 1.54 15.35
CA ILE A 6 49.28 1.33 14.96
C ILE A 6 49.06 2.13 13.68
N ALA A 7 48.89 1.43 12.56
CA ALA A 7 48.48 2.03 11.30
C ALA A 7 46.96 2.27 11.34
N CYS A 8 46.55 3.53 11.45
CA CYS A 8 45.15 3.92 11.27
C CYS A 8 44.80 3.86 9.77
N LEU A 9 44.07 2.82 9.37
CA LEU A 9 43.37 2.76 8.09
C LEU A 9 42.24 3.80 8.11
N LEU A 10 42.46 4.93 7.43
CA LEU A 10 41.42 5.90 7.10
C LEU A 10 40.51 5.28 6.04
N PHE A 11 39.34 4.78 6.44
CA PHE A 11 38.24 4.53 5.53
C PHE A 11 37.73 5.88 5.01
N ILE A 12 38.07 6.20 3.76
CA ILE A 12 37.40 7.27 3.02
C ILE A 12 36.04 6.70 2.64
N ALA A 13 35.01 7.02 3.43
CA ALA A 13 33.63 6.86 3.00
C ALA A 13 33.41 7.86 1.86
N ALA A 14 33.44 7.39 0.62
CA ALA A 14 32.92 8.13 -0.51
C ALA A 14 31.41 8.24 -0.32
N GLY A 15 30.97 9.31 0.34
CA GLY A 15 29.57 9.69 0.37
C GLY A 15 29.15 10.05 -1.04
N ALA A 16 28.56 9.11 -1.77
CA ALA A 16 27.69 9.46 -2.87
C ALA A 16 26.63 10.40 -2.28
N ALA A 17 26.53 11.62 -2.81
CA ALA A 17 25.49 12.55 -2.43
C ALA A 17 24.13 11.90 -2.74
N GLN A 18 23.54 11.24 -1.75
CA GLN A 18 22.19 10.71 -1.85
C GLN A 18 21.28 11.93 -2.02
N GLY A 19 20.80 12.13 -3.25
CA GLY A 19 19.77 13.12 -3.52
C GLY A 19 18.58 12.89 -2.60
N LYS A 20 17.84 13.95 -2.28
CA LYS A 20 16.66 13.86 -1.40
C LYS A 20 15.71 12.77 -1.89
N GLN A 21 15.55 11.74 -1.08
CA GLN A 21 14.68 10.59 -1.32
C GLN A 21 13.76 10.43 -0.11
N ILE A 22 12.52 10.02 -0.36
CA ILE A 22 11.59 9.60 0.68
C ILE A 22 11.40 8.10 0.52
N VAL A 23 11.46 7.36 1.62
CA VAL A 23 11.25 5.92 1.66
C VAL A 23 10.08 5.62 2.57
N TRP A 24 9.14 4.83 2.08
CA TRP A 24 8.06 4.25 2.87
C TRP A 24 8.31 2.76 2.96
N GLU A 25 8.62 2.27 4.17
CA GLU A 25 8.74 0.85 4.44
C GLU A 25 7.37 0.30 4.83
N GLN A 26 6.96 -0.81 4.20
CA GLN A 26 5.67 -1.46 4.45
C GLN A 26 4.48 -0.49 4.40
N PRO A 27 4.31 0.29 3.31
CA PRO A 27 3.21 1.25 3.22
C PRO A 27 1.85 0.58 3.38
N THR A 28 0.86 1.33 3.87
CA THR A 28 -0.52 0.86 3.92
C THR A 28 -1.26 1.21 2.63
N THR A 29 -2.34 0.48 2.36
CA THR A 29 -3.30 0.73 1.28
C THR A 29 -4.70 0.90 1.86
N GLU A 30 -5.59 1.58 1.13
CA GLU A 30 -7.01 1.75 1.54
C GLU A 30 -7.88 0.65 0.96
N PHE A 31 -7.77 0.42 -0.34
CA PHE A 31 -8.52 -0.59 -1.07
C PHE A 31 -7.63 -1.20 -2.16
N SER A 32 -7.85 -2.47 -2.48
CA SER A 32 -7.31 -3.04 -3.70
C SER A 32 -8.27 -4.07 -4.26
N THR A 33 -8.46 -4.02 -5.58
CA THR A 33 -9.33 -4.94 -6.30
C THR A 33 -8.73 -6.35 -6.38
N SER A 34 -7.48 -6.54 -5.96
CA SER A 34 -6.80 -7.85 -5.94
C SER A 34 -6.86 -8.55 -4.58
N TYR A 35 -7.58 -8.02 -3.58
CA TYR A 35 -7.61 -8.61 -2.23
C TYR A 35 -8.83 -9.48 -1.88
N GLY A 36 -9.84 -9.67 -2.73
CA GLY A 36 -10.98 -10.50 -2.30
C GLY A 36 -12.14 -10.69 -3.24
N ASP A 37 -12.02 -11.65 -4.14
CA ASP A 37 -13.06 -12.61 -4.48
C ASP A 37 -12.43 -14.01 -4.40
N GLY A 38 -12.19 -14.46 -3.16
CA GLY A 38 -11.42 -15.67 -2.84
C GLY A 38 -11.64 -16.79 -3.84
N PHE A 39 -10.60 -17.05 -4.65
CA PHE A 39 -10.21 -18.31 -5.31
C PHE A 39 -9.29 -18.08 -6.53
N PHE A 40 -9.12 -16.85 -7.07
CA PHE A 40 -8.39 -16.64 -8.34
C PHE A 40 -7.33 -15.52 -8.44
N ASN A 41 -6.90 -14.85 -7.35
CA ASN A 41 -6.04 -13.65 -7.45
C ASN A 41 -4.63 -13.75 -6.83
N LEU A 42 -3.71 -12.95 -7.36
CA LEU A 42 -2.37 -12.69 -6.81
C LEU A 42 -2.46 -11.90 -5.51
N ALA A 43 -1.65 -12.24 -4.51
CA ALA A 43 -1.34 -11.28 -3.45
C ALA A 43 -0.28 -10.34 -3.98
N LEU A 44 -0.62 -9.07 -4.17
CA LEU A 44 0.35 -8.02 -4.48
C LEU A 44 0.62 -7.25 -3.20
N ASP A 45 1.75 -7.53 -2.54
CA ASP A 45 2.13 -6.84 -1.32
C ASP A 45 3.16 -5.76 -1.65
N ILE A 46 2.78 -4.49 -1.52
CA ILE A 46 3.70 -3.38 -1.69
C ILE A 46 4.59 -3.31 -0.45
N THR A 47 5.83 -3.75 -0.58
CA THR A 47 6.75 -3.90 0.56
C THR A 47 7.54 -2.62 0.83
N LYS A 48 7.77 -1.80 -0.19
CA LYS A 48 8.50 -0.53 -0.08
C LYS A 48 8.15 0.42 -1.23
N VAL A 49 8.17 1.73 -0.95
CA VAL A 49 8.10 2.78 -1.96
C VAL A 49 9.27 3.75 -1.79
N GLU A 50 9.93 4.11 -2.89
CA GLU A 50 10.98 5.13 -2.92
C GLU A 50 10.57 6.27 -3.86
N LEU A 51 10.34 7.45 -3.29
CA LEU A 51 10.14 8.68 -4.08
C LEU A 51 11.50 9.34 -4.29
N LYS A 52 11.96 9.39 -5.54
CA LYS A 52 13.22 10.04 -5.94
C LYS A 52 12.92 11.23 -6.86
N LYS A 53 13.95 12.05 -7.09
CA LYS A 53 13.82 13.23 -7.97
C LYS A 53 13.49 12.85 -9.42
N ASN A 54 13.97 11.69 -9.89
CA ASN A 54 13.95 11.28 -11.29
C ASN A 54 13.08 10.05 -11.57
N GLU A 55 12.63 9.33 -10.54
CA GLU A 55 11.77 8.16 -10.67
C GLU A 55 11.03 7.89 -9.36
N THR A 56 10.02 7.04 -9.42
CA THR A 56 9.41 6.40 -8.24
C THR A 56 9.55 4.90 -8.37
N LEU A 57 10.04 4.25 -7.32
CA LEU A 57 10.16 2.79 -7.28
C LEU A 57 9.10 2.23 -6.35
N VAL A 58 8.37 1.23 -6.84
CA VAL A 58 7.41 0.46 -6.06
C VAL A 58 7.91 -0.98 -6.00
N TYR A 59 8.24 -1.44 -4.80
CA TYR A 59 8.68 -2.79 -4.53
C TYR A 59 7.46 -3.63 -4.19
N VAL A 60 7.29 -4.74 -4.90
CA VAL A 60 6.12 -5.61 -4.76
C VAL A 60 6.58 -7.04 -4.58
N THR A 61 6.08 -7.70 -3.56
CA THR A 61 6.14 -9.16 -3.44
C THR A 61 4.84 -9.73 -3.98
N VAL A 62 4.96 -10.52 -5.04
CA VAL A 62 3.86 -11.24 -5.66
C VAL A 62 3.79 -12.61 -5.02
N SER A 63 2.68 -12.94 -4.36
CA SER A 63 2.48 -14.27 -3.75
C SER A 63 1.39 -15.06 -4.46
N GLN A 64 1.71 -16.31 -4.77
CA GLN A 64 0.78 -17.30 -5.29
C GLN A 64 -0.23 -17.67 -4.19
N ARG A 65 -1.52 -17.42 -4.46
CA ARG A 65 -2.61 -17.81 -3.54
C ARG A 65 -3.40 -19.04 -3.98
N SER A 66 -3.04 -19.62 -5.14
CA SER A 66 -3.70 -20.78 -5.70
C SER A 66 -2.67 -21.80 -6.18
N ASP A 67 -2.93 -23.09 -5.93
CA ASP A 67 -2.12 -24.22 -6.34
C ASP A 67 -2.39 -24.69 -7.80
N PHE A 68 -3.17 -23.95 -8.58
CA PHE A 68 -3.38 -24.27 -9.99
C PHE A 68 -2.09 -24.14 -10.81
N ASP A 69 -1.74 -25.20 -11.53
CA ASP A 69 -0.55 -25.27 -12.39
C ASP A 69 -0.55 -24.27 -13.56
N SER A 70 -1.71 -23.73 -13.91
CA SER A 70 -1.87 -22.73 -14.97
C SER A 70 -1.78 -21.30 -14.48
N PHE A 71 -1.49 -21.06 -13.19
CA PHE A 71 -1.49 -19.73 -12.63
C PHE A 71 -0.30 -18.89 -13.10
N TRP A 72 -0.55 -17.65 -13.49
CA TRP A 72 0.43 -16.69 -13.97
C TRP A 72 0.07 -15.28 -13.51
N PHE A 73 1.05 -14.38 -13.57
CA PHE A 73 0.89 -12.95 -13.34
C PHE A 73 1.56 -12.13 -14.44
N GLN A 74 1.12 -10.89 -14.58
CA GLN A 74 1.68 -9.91 -15.52
C GLN A 74 1.51 -8.51 -14.92
N PHE A 75 2.41 -7.61 -15.32
CA PHE A 75 2.21 -6.17 -15.19
C PHE A 75 2.19 -5.58 -16.60
N ALA A 76 1.15 -4.81 -16.91
CA ALA A 76 0.99 -4.18 -18.22
C ALA A 76 1.92 -2.97 -18.35
N SER A 77 2.47 -2.73 -19.55
CA SER A 77 3.23 -1.50 -19.85
C SER A 77 2.37 -0.23 -19.84
N GLY A 78 1.04 -0.38 -19.84
CA GLY A 78 0.08 0.71 -19.61
C GLY A 78 -0.11 1.08 -18.13
N SER A 79 0.57 0.41 -17.21
CA SER A 79 0.46 0.67 -15.77
C SER A 79 0.90 2.08 -15.40
N TYR A 80 0.26 2.67 -14.39
CA TYR A 80 0.60 4.01 -13.92
C TYR A 80 0.31 4.21 -12.43
N LEU A 81 1.02 5.17 -11.83
CA LEU A 81 0.65 5.75 -10.54
C LEU A 81 -0.26 6.96 -10.76
N LYS A 82 -1.20 7.20 -9.86
CA LYS A 82 -2.08 8.37 -9.89
C LYS A 82 -2.00 9.13 -8.57
N ALA A 83 -1.64 10.41 -8.65
CA ALA A 83 -1.58 11.31 -7.49
C ALA A 83 -2.03 12.71 -7.89
N ASP A 84 -2.84 13.36 -7.06
CA ASP A 84 -3.36 14.72 -7.29
C ASP A 84 -3.97 14.92 -8.69
N GLY A 85 -4.69 13.90 -9.18
CA GLY A 85 -5.34 13.92 -10.50
C GLY A 85 -4.41 13.74 -11.71
N LYS A 86 -3.10 13.55 -11.50
CA LYS A 86 -2.11 13.28 -12.56
C LYS A 86 -1.69 11.81 -12.57
N GLN A 87 -1.48 11.26 -13.78
CA GLN A 87 -0.89 9.94 -13.99
C GLN A 87 0.63 10.03 -14.19
N TYR A 88 1.33 8.99 -13.76
CA TYR A 88 2.79 8.83 -13.82
C TYR A 88 3.08 7.44 -14.38
N ALA A 89 3.55 7.38 -15.61
CA ALA A 89 3.65 6.12 -16.35
C ALA A 89 4.72 5.19 -15.80
N ILE A 90 4.52 3.88 -15.92
CA ILE A 90 5.58 2.88 -15.73
C ILE A 90 6.64 3.06 -16.82
N THR A 91 7.91 2.94 -16.45
CA THR A 91 9.05 3.09 -17.36
C THR A 91 9.80 1.78 -17.58
N SER A 92 9.86 0.94 -16.55
CA SER A 92 10.55 -0.36 -16.58
C SER A 92 10.19 -1.19 -15.35
N ALA A 93 10.64 -2.45 -15.33
CA ALA A 93 10.56 -3.32 -14.16
C ALA A 93 11.83 -4.17 -14.03
N ASP A 94 12.26 -4.39 -12.79
CA ASP A 94 13.27 -5.38 -12.45
C ASP A 94 12.61 -6.67 -11.96
N GLY A 95 13.22 -7.81 -12.27
CA GLY A 95 12.74 -9.13 -11.90
C GLY A 95 11.69 -9.73 -12.84
N ILE A 96 11.12 -8.91 -13.74
CA ILE A 96 10.13 -9.35 -14.73
C ILE A 96 10.26 -8.61 -16.07
N GLN A 97 9.66 -9.18 -17.10
CA GLN A 97 9.33 -8.46 -18.33
C GLN A 97 7.88 -7.96 -18.28
N LEU A 98 7.65 -6.69 -18.64
CA LEU A 98 6.29 -6.15 -18.81
C LEU A 98 5.57 -6.85 -19.97
N ASP A 99 4.25 -6.84 -19.93
CA ASP A 99 3.37 -7.46 -20.94
C ASP A 99 3.60 -8.96 -21.15
N THR A 100 4.12 -9.66 -20.13
CA THR A 100 4.49 -11.07 -20.23
C THR A 100 3.98 -11.86 -19.02
N HIS A 101 3.22 -12.92 -19.28
CA HIS A 101 2.79 -13.88 -18.27
C HIS A 101 3.99 -14.61 -17.65
N GLN A 102 4.08 -14.57 -16.32
CA GLN A 102 5.15 -15.17 -15.54
C GLN A 102 4.56 -15.96 -14.37
N ARG A 103 5.31 -16.97 -13.89
CA ARG A 103 4.96 -17.74 -12.70
C ARG A 103 5.83 -17.28 -11.55
N THR A 104 5.32 -17.44 -10.33
CA THR A 104 6.10 -17.23 -9.12
C THR A 104 7.27 -18.22 -9.01
N GLY A 105 8.22 -17.91 -8.14
CA GLY A 105 9.34 -18.79 -7.81
C GLY A 105 8.90 -20.06 -7.07
N PRO A 106 9.84 -20.98 -6.79
CA PRO A 106 9.54 -22.27 -6.15
C PRO A 106 8.91 -22.18 -4.76
N ASP A 107 9.10 -21.07 -4.04
CA ASP A 107 8.51 -20.80 -2.73
C ASP A 107 7.12 -20.14 -2.83
N GLY A 108 6.58 -20.01 -4.05
CA GLY A 108 5.30 -19.36 -4.30
C GLY A 108 5.38 -17.84 -4.33
N THR A 109 6.58 -17.24 -4.35
CA THR A 109 6.73 -15.77 -4.36
C THR A 109 7.60 -15.25 -5.50
N SER A 110 7.43 -13.98 -5.85
CA SER A 110 8.33 -13.24 -6.74
C SER A 110 8.42 -11.79 -6.32
N ASP A 111 9.64 -11.33 -6.06
CA ASP A 111 9.92 -9.93 -5.78
C ASP A 111 10.20 -9.19 -7.08
N VAL A 112 9.49 -8.07 -7.26
CA VAL A 112 9.61 -7.21 -8.44
C VAL A 112 9.81 -5.76 -8.01
N VAL A 113 10.53 -5.01 -8.82
CA VAL A 113 10.67 -3.55 -8.64
C VAL A 113 10.10 -2.87 -9.87
N LEU A 114 9.08 -2.06 -9.68
CA LEU A 114 8.42 -1.32 -10.74
C LEU A 114 8.92 0.13 -10.72
N HIS A 115 9.38 0.61 -11.86
CA HIS A 115 9.89 1.96 -12.03
C HIS A 115 8.85 2.82 -12.73
N PHE A 116 8.57 3.98 -12.17
CA PHE A 116 7.63 4.94 -12.70
C PHE A 116 8.26 6.32 -12.88
N GLU A 117 7.60 7.16 -13.68
CA GLU A 117 7.85 8.60 -13.68
C GLU A 117 7.82 9.18 -12.24
N PRO A 118 8.63 10.20 -11.94
CA PRO A 118 8.79 10.69 -10.57
C PRO A 118 7.50 11.34 -10.04
N LEU A 119 6.96 10.77 -8.96
CA LEU A 119 6.02 11.46 -8.10
C LEU A 119 6.70 12.66 -7.41
N PRO A 120 5.97 13.75 -7.13
CA PRO A 120 6.47 14.83 -6.29
C PRO A 120 6.92 14.31 -4.92
N LEU A 121 8.04 14.81 -4.39
CA LEU A 121 8.48 14.47 -3.02
C LEU A 121 7.50 14.97 -1.93
N SER A 122 6.47 15.74 -2.29
CA SER A 122 5.39 16.15 -1.40
C SER A 122 4.22 15.17 -1.36
N THR A 123 4.18 14.15 -2.23
CA THR A 123 3.10 13.17 -2.31
C THR A 123 2.83 12.53 -0.96
N LYS A 124 1.56 12.47 -0.59
CA LYS A 124 1.08 11.91 0.69
C LYS A 124 0.41 10.56 0.54
N SER A 125 -0.28 10.37 -0.57
CA SER A 125 -0.84 9.11 -1.02
C SER A 125 -0.87 9.08 -2.54
N PHE A 126 -0.96 7.89 -3.11
CA PHE A 126 -1.21 7.68 -4.54
C PHE A 126 -1.93 6.35 -4.76
N ASP A 127 -2.50 6.20 -5.95
CA ASP A 127 -3.07 4.94 -6.43
C ASP A 127 -2.13 4.30 -7.46
N PHE A 128 -2.19 2.99 -7.60
CA PHE A 128 -1.50 2.21 -8.61
C PHE A 128 -2.53 1.44 -9.44
N SER A 129 -2.59 1.72 -10.74
CA SER A 129 -3.47 1.04 -11.69
C SER A 129 -2.66 0.25 -12.73
N GLU A 130 -3.18 -0.91 -13.12
CA GLU A 130 -2.64 -1.70 -14.24
C GLU A 130 -2.86 -1.01 -15.61
N GLY A 131 -3.84 -0.11 -15.71
CA GLY A 131 -4.14 0.64 -16.91
C GLY A 131 -5.62 0.96 -17.09
N ASP A 132 -5.95 1.59 -18.21
CA ASP A 132 -7.31 2.03 -18.54
C ASP A 132 -8.01 1.01 -19.46
N PHE A 133 -8.22 -0.21 -18.98
CA PHE A 133 -8.91 -1.29 -19.73
C PHE A 133 -9.85 -2.11 -18.83
N ASP A 134 -10.78 -2.83 -19.45
CA ASP A 134 -11.74 -3.66 -18.72
C ASP A 134 -11.03 -4.81 -17.99
N GLY A 135 -11.29 -4.94 -16.69
CA GLY A 135 -10.61 -5.90 -15.82
C GLY A 135 -9.27 -5.45 -15.24
N ALA A 136 -8.80 -4.23 -15.53
CA ALA A 136 -7.58 -3.68 -14.92
C ALA A 136 -7.71 -3.58 -13.40
N TRP A 137 -6.74 -4.14 -12.68
CA TRP A 137 -6.74 -4.03 -11.22
C TRP A 137 -6.19 -2.68 -10.76
N THR A 138 -6.56 -2.28 -9.54
CA THR A 138 -6.08 -1.05 -8.89
C THR A 138 -5.82 -1.29 -7.41
N ILE A 139 -4.75 -0.67 -6.91
CA ILE A 139 -4.43 -0.53 -5.49
C ILE A 139 -4.52 0.96 -5.14
N THR A 140 -5.45 1.34 -4.27
CA THR A 140 -5.71 2.74 -3.93
C THR A 140 -5.18 3.12 -2.56
N GLY A 141 -4.89 4.42 -2.41
CA GLY A 141 -4.53 5.01 -1.11
C GLY A 141 -3.22 4.49 -0.54
N ILE A 142 -2.23 4.19 -1.40
CA ILE A 142 -0.89 3.79 -1.00
C ILE A 142 -0.22 4.98 -0.30
N LYS A 143 0.14 4.80 0.98
CA LYS A 143 0.68 5.87 1.84
C LYS A 143 1.58 5.30 2.94
N PRO A 144 2.40 6.13 3.62
CA PRO A 144 3.21 5.67 4.75
C PRO A 144 2.37 4.96 5.81
N VAL A 145 2.90 3.90 6.41
CA VAL A 145 2.18 3.12 7.43
C VAL A 145 1.79 3.97 8.65
N GLU A 146 2.56 5.01 8.96
CA GLU A 146 2.30 5.94 10.05
C GLU A 146 0.99 6.71 9.86
N GLU A 147 0.55 6.91 8.61
CA GLU A 147 -0.72 7.57 8.30
C GLU A 147 -1.92 6.64 8.55
N ARG A 148 -1.74 5.31 8.48
CA ARG A 148 -2.78 4.34 8.85
C ARG A 148 -3.25 4.56 10.28
N TRP A 149 -2.31 4.74 11.20
CA TRP A 149 -2.58 4.88 12.63
C TRP A 149 -3.15 6.25 13.02
N ARG A 150 -3.19 7.20 12.07
CA ARG A 150 -3.72 8.56 12.27
C ARG A 150 -5.16 8.71 11.79
N GLN A 151 -5.74 7.67 11.19
CA GLN A 151 -7.05 7.73 10.58
C GLN A 151 -8.03 6.83 11.32
N LEU A 152 -9.21 7.38 11.63
CA LEU A 152 -10.32 6.60 12.16
C LEU A 152 -10.99 5.76 11.07
N LEU A 153 -10.90 6.15 9.80
CA LEU A 153 -11.61 5.51 8.69
C LEU A 153 -10.64 5.11 7.57
N PRO A 154 -10.78 3.93 6.95
CA PRO A 154 -11.51 2.78 7.50
C PRO A 154 -10.72 2.14 8.65
N SER A 155 -11.41 1.73 9.72
CA SER A 155 -10.81 0.97 10.82
C SER A 155 -11.74 -0.13 11.31
N TYR A 156 -11.17 -1.18 11.86
CA TYR A 156 -11.92 -2.28 12.44
C TYR A 156 -11.16 -2.92 13.60
N TRP A 157 -11.93 -3.42 14.55
CA TRP A 157 -11.42 -4.11 15.72
C TRP A 157 -12.03 -5.50 15.79
N ARG A 158 -11.17 -6.44 16.12
CA ARG A 158 -11.53 -7.83 16.38
C ARG A 158 -11.13 -8.18 17.81
N ASP A 159 -11.81 -9.15 18.42
CA ASP A 159 -11.32 -9.75 19.65
C ASP A 159 -10.16 -10.72 19.40
N ALA A 160 -9.71 -11.38 20.47
CA ALA A 160 -8.60 -12.33 20.44
C ALA A 160 -8.93 -13.57 19.58
N GLU A 161 -10.22 -13.88 19.41
CA GLU A 161 -10.75 -14.98 18.63
C GLU A 161 -10.87 -14.62 17.13
N GLY A 162 -10.73 -13.33 16.80
CA GLY A 162 -10.82 -12.82 15.44
C GLY A 162 -12.23 -12.42 15.01
N ASP A 163 -13.20 -12.41 15.91
CA ASP A 163 -14.57 -11.97 15.63
C ASP A 163 -14.64 -10.45 15.53
N TRP A 164 -15.41 -9.94 14.57
CA TRP A 164 -15.60 -8.49 14.39
C TRP A 164 -16.33 -7.90 15.59
N LYS A 165 -15.71 -6.93 16.26
CA LYS A 165 -16.37 -6.13 17.31
C LYS A 165 -17.04 -4.91 16.72
N ILE A 166 -16.29 -4.15 15.93
CA ILE A 166 -16.79 -2.94 15.28
C ILE A 166 -15.93 -2.61 14.07
N ALA A 167 -16.55 -2.02 13.05
CA ALA A 167 -15.90 -1.40 11.92
C ALA A 167 -16.45 0.01 11.73
N PHE A 168 -15.58 0.97 11.43
CA PHE A 168 -15.94 2.25 10.87
C PHE A 168 -15.40 2.31 9.44
N LEU A 169 -16.29 2.35 8.46
CA LEU A 169 -15.98 2.46 7.03
C LEU A 169 -16.25 3.90 6.58
N GLU A 170 -16.04 4.21 5.31
CA GLU A 170 -16.20 5.59 4.83
C GLU A 170 -17.64 6.11 4.92
N ASP A 171 -18.63 5.23 4.67
CA ASP A 171 -20.04 5.59 4.55
C ASP A 171 -20.96 4.93 5.59
N GLN A 172 -20.45 3.93 6.31
CA GLN A 172 -21.19 3.22 7.35
C GLN A 172 -20.28 2.62 8.43
N ALA A 173 -20.87 2.26 9.55
CA ALA A 173 -20.27 1.42 10.58
C ALA A 173 -20.92 0.03 10.60
N ILE A 174 -20.16 -0.98 11.01
CA ILE A 174 -20.67 -2.31 11.31
C ILE A 174 -20.49 -2.54 12.81
N TYR A 175 -21.59 -2.72 13.53
CA TYR A 175 -21.58 -2.94 14.97
C TYR A 175 -22.79 -3.77 15.38
N ASP A 176 -22.61 -4.66 16.36
CA ASP A 176 -23.65 -5.57 16.85
C ASP A 176 -24.35 -6.34 15.72
N CYS A 177 -23.55 -6.80 14.74
CA CYS A 177 -24.03 -7.50 13.53
C CYS A 177 -25.05 -6.70 12.70
N ARG A 178 -25.05 -5.36 12.77
CA ARG A 178 -25.90 -4.47 11.95
C ARG A 178 -25.07 -3.45 11.19
N PHE A 179 -25.64 -2.97 10.09
CA PHE A 179 -25.13 -1.82 9.34
C PHE A 179 -25.72 -0.54 9.89
N TRP A 180 -24.85 0.42 10.18
CA TRP A 180 -25.23 1.73 10.69
C TRP A 180 -24.74 2.82 9.76
N ARG A 181 -25.64 3.67 9.28
CA ARG A 181 -25.28 4.83 8.46
C ARG A 181 -24.89 6.02 9.33
N TYR A 182 -23.94 6.82 8.87
CA TYR A 182 -23.60 8.08 9.52
C TYR A 182 -24.71 9.12 9.26
N LYS A 183 -25.46 9.49 10.29
CA LYS A 183 -26.25 10.74 10.32
C LYS A 183 -25.34 11.95 10.53
N LYS A 184 -24.26 11.76 11.29
CA LYS A 184 -23.23 12.76 11.57
C LYS A 184 -21.87 12.06 11.73
N LEU A 185 -20.82 12.66 11.19
CA LEU A 185 -19.45 12.19 11.30
C LEU A 185 -18.51 13.39 11.32
N ASP A 186 -18.08 13.81 12.51
CA ASP A 186 -17.09 14.88 12.69
C ASP A 186 -15.79 14.24 13.20
N ILE A 187 -14.69 14.40 12.47
CA ILE A 187 -13.36 13.89 12.88
C ILE A 187 -12.39 15.07 12.96
N ASN A 188 -11.78 15.27 14.13
CA ASN A 188 -10.70 16.23 14.31
C ASN A 188 -9.36 15.58 13.94
N GLN A 189 -8.85 15.85 12.75
CA GLN A 189 -7.58 15.27 12.28
C GLN A 189 -6.35 15.69 13.10
N LYS A 190 -6.44 16.73 13.93
CA LYS A 190 -5.32 17.15 14.81
C LYS A 190 -5.30 16.40 16.14
N THR A 191 -6.47 16.17 16.73
CA THR A 191 -6.58 15.52 18.05
C THR A 191 -6.91 14.03 17.96
N GLY A 192 -7.45 13.58 16.82
CA GLY A 192 -7.98 12.22 16.63
C GLY A 192 -9.37 12.00 17.24
N GLU A 193 -9.96 13.02 17.87
CA GLU A 193 -11.31 12.93 18.44
C GLU A 193 -12.36 12.86 17.33
N ALA A 194 -13.39 12.03 17.54
CA ALA A 194 -14.49 11.91 16.60
C ALA A 194 -15.84 11.92 17.32
N GLU A 195 -16.80 12.67 16.78
CA GLU A 195 -18.20 12.60 17.21
C GLU A 195 -19.04 12.04 16.06
N MET A 196 -19.71 10.92 16.32
CA MET A 196 -20.52 10.22 15.33
C MET A 196 -21.94 10.02 15.84
N LEU A 197 -22.91 10.21 14.96
CA LEU A 197 -24.28 9.77 15.16
C LEU A 197 -24.61 8.75 14.08
N LEU A 198 -24.85 7.52 14.53
CA LEU A 198 -25.10 6.36 13.70
C LEU A 198 -26.59 6.01 13.72
N THR A 199 -27.11 5.43 12.64
CA THR A 199 -28.49 4.93 12.59
C THR A 199 -28.60 3.63 11.81
N ASP A 200 -29.38 2.67 12.28
CA ASP A 200 -29.76 1.48 11.50
C ASP A 200 -31.14 1.63 10.82
N GLY A 201 -31.74 2.82 10.92
CA GLY A 201 -33.08 3.15 10.44
C GLY A 201 -34.17 3.00 11.50
N THR A 202 -33.89 2.29 12.59
CA THR A 202 -34.80 2.14 13.75
C THR A 202 -34.23 2.84 14.97
N ASP A 203 -32.96 2.58 15.27
CA ASP A 203 -32.24 3.07 16.43
C ASP A 203 -31.17 4.08 16.02
N ASP A 204 -30.82 4.96 16.98
CA ASP A 204 -29.71 5.90 16.86
C ASP A 204 -28.65 5.61 17.93
N LEU A 205 -27.38 5.60 17.51
CA LEU A 205 -26.23 5.34 18.37
C LEU A 205 -25.26 6.51 18.30
N LYS A 206 -25.06 7.20 19.42
CA LYS A 206 -24.04 8.25 19.55
C LYS A 206 -22.71 7.63 19.96
N VAL A 207 -21.65 7.95 19.23
CA VAL A 207 -20.27 7.53 19.52
C VAL A 207 -19.42 8.80 19.68
N VAL A 208 -18.63 8.87 20.76
CA VAL A 208 -17.76 9.99 21.13
C VAL A 208 -16.42 9.45 21.59
#